data_AF-A0A6C8WMM9-F1
#
_entry.id   AF-A0A6C8WMM9-F1
#
_cell.length_a   1.000
_cell.length_b   1.000
_cell.length_c   1.000
_cell.angle_alpha   90.00
_cell.angle_beta   90.00
_cell.angle_gamma   90.00
#
_symmetry.space_group_name_H-M   'P 1'
#
loop_
_entity.id
_entity.type
_entity.pdbx_description
1 polymer ?
#
loop_
_entity_poly.entity_id
_entity_poly.type
_entity_poly.pdbx_seq_one_letter_code
_entity_poly.pdbx_strand_id
1 'polypeptide(L)' 'MPLPANLLAETPQPVIPNPLTYGDSLSLNVSLLSALGLCNRDKSDLRRLGEQKYNLHLNNNIH' A
#
# COMPACT_ATOMS: atom_id res chain seq x y z
N MET A 1 13.77 -3.89 13.91
CA MET A 1 12.81 -2.79 13.68
C MET A 1 11.48 -3.40 13.24
N PRO A 2 10.35 -3.08 13.89
CA PRO A 2 9.04 -3.57 13.49
C PRO A 2 8.60 -2.96 12.16
N LEU A 3 7.71 -3.64 11.44
CA LEU A 3 7.15 -3.10 10.20
C LEU A 3 6.27 -1.89 10.54
N PRO A 4 6.35 -0.78 9.77
CA PRO A 4 5.44 0.34 9.95
C PRO A 4 3.98 -0.10 9.93
N ALA A 5 3.17 0.40 10.87
CA ALA A 5 1.78 -0.01 11.02
C ALA A 5 0.93 0.26 9.77
N ASN A 6 1.26 1.30 9.00
CA ASN A 6 0.56 1.60 7.74
C ASN A 6 0.76 0.50 6.68
N LEU A 7 1.89 -0.21 6.70
CA LEU A 7 2.16 -1.32 5.77
C LEU A 7 1.47 -2.62 6.19
N LEU A 8 0.97 -2.69 7.42
CA LEU A 8 0.19 -3.82 7.95
C LEU A 8 -1.32 -3.56 7.89
N ALA A 9 -1.72 -2.31 7.63
CA ALA A 9 -3.12 -1.96 7.49
C ALA A 9 -3.65 -2.42 6.13
N GLU A 10 -4.89 -2.92 6.11
CA GLU A 10 -5.56 -3.23 4.85
C GLU A 10 -5.76 -1.97 4.01
N THR A 11 -5.69 -2.13 2.68
CA THR A 11 -6.05 -1.04 1.77
C THR A 11 -7.54 -0.73 1.95
N PRO A 12 -7.94 0.53 2.24
CA PRO A 12 -9.33 0.88 2.46
C PRO A 12 -10.19 0.52 1.25
N GLN A 13 -11.25 -0.26 1.48
CA GLN A 13 -12.24 -0.56 0.44
C GLN A 13 -13.28 0.57 0.38
N PRO A 14 -13.49 1.23 -0.77
CA PRO A 14 -14.51 2.24 -0.89
C PRO A 14 -15.91 1.63 -0.87
N VAL A 15 -16.87 2.36 -0.32
CA VAL A 15 -18.28 1.97 -0.30
C VAL A 15 -18.84 2.04 -1.72
N ILE A 16 -19.56 0.99 -2.15
CA ILE A 16 -20.30 0.99 -3.41
C ILE A 16 -21.73 1.49 -3.12
N PRO A 17 -22.12 2.67 -3.62
CA PRO A 17 -23.45 3.21 -3.36
C PRO A 17 -24.54 2.44 -4.11
N ASN A 18 -25.75 2.44 -3.54
CA ASN A 18 -26.95 1.84 -4.11
C ASN A 18 -28.16 2.77 -3.90
N PRO A 19 -28.78 3.32 -4.96
CA PRO A 19 -28.46 3.09 -6.37
C PRO A 19 -27.12 3.71 -6.77
N LEU A 20 -26.39 3.05 -7.68
CA LEU A 20 -25.16 3.57 -8.25
C LEU A 20 -25.50 4.54 -9.40
N THR A 21 -25.52 5.83 -9.12
CA THR A 21 -25.70 6.82 -10.19
C THR A 21 -24.43 6.98 -11.02
N TYR A 22 -24.53 7.62 -12.20
CA TYR A 22 -23.35 7.94 -13.00
C TYR A 22 -22.35 8.83 -12.25
N GLY A 23 -22.83 9.86 -11.54
CA GLY A 23 -21.97 10.74 -10.74
C GLY A 23 -21.28 10.00 -9.58
N ASP A 24 -21.99 9.06 -8.96
CA ASP A 24 -21.42 8.20 -7.91
C ASP A 24 -20.34 7.27 -8.47
N SER A 25 -20.49 6.78 -9.70
CA SER A 25 -19.48 5.93 -10.35
C SER A 25 -18.16 6.67 -10.58
N LEU A 26 -18.23 7.98 -10.89
CA LEU A 26 -17.04 8.82 -11.03
C LEU A 26 -16.35 9.01 -9.68
N SER A 27 -17.12 9.30 -8.64
CA SER A 27 -16.61 9.45 -7.27
C SER A 27 -16.01 8.14 -6.73
N LEU A 28 -16.64 7.02 -7.04
CA LEU A 28 -16.14 5.68 -6.72
C LEU A 28 -14.82 5.41 -7.46
N ASN A 29 -14.71 5.76 -8.75
CA ASN A 29 -13.46 5.61 -9.50
C ASN A 29 -12.31 6.44 -8.91
N VAL A 30 -12.57 7.67 -8.47
CA VAL A 30 -11.56 8.50 -7.77
C VAL A 30 -11.11 7.81 -6.47
N SER A 31 -12.04 7.27 -5.70
CA SER A 31 -11.75 6.55 -4.46
C SER A 31 -10.93 5.29 -4.71
N LEU A 32 -11.27 4.52 -5.75
CA LEU A 32 -10.54 3.32 -6.18
C LEU A 32 -9.12 3.65 -6.65
N LEU A 33 -8.96 4.67 -7.49
CA LEU A 33 -7.63 5.11 -7.96
C LEU A 33 -6.75 5.58 -6.80
N SER A 34 -7.33 6.23 -5.80
CA SER A 34 -6.62 6.66 -4.59
C SER A 34 -6.16 5.46 -3.74
N ALA A 35 -7.03 4.47 -3.54
CA ALA A 35 -6.72 3.23 -2.84
C ALA A 35 -5.60 2.42 -3.55
N LEU A 36 -5.65 2.34 -4.88
CA LEU A 36 -4.59 1.73 -5.69
C LEU A 36 -3.26 2.49 -5.57
N GLY A 37 -3.30 3.82 -5.57
CA GLY A 37 -2.12 4.66 -5.37
C GLY A 37 -1.46 4.41 -4.01
N LEU A 38 -2.26 4.29 -2.95
CA LEU A 38 -1.78 3.93 -1.62
C LEU A 38 -1.15 2.52 -1.59
N CYS A 39 -1.86 1.52 -2.11
CA CYS A 39 -1.38 0.14 -2.18
C CYS A 39 -0.03 0.03 -2.92
N ASN A 40 0.13 0.77 -4.03
CA ASN A 40 1.39 0.79 -4.78
C ASN A 40 2.53 1.44 -3.99
N ARG A 41 2.25 2.46 -3.18
CA ARG A 41 3.23 3.07 -2.28
C ARG A 41 3.63 2.10 -1.17
N ASP A 42 2.67 1.46 -0.51
CA ASP A 42 2.96 0.49 0.55
C ASP A 42 3.81 -0.67 0.02
N LYS A 43 3.50 -1.16 -1.18
CA LYS A 43 4.30 -2.19 -1.87
C LYS A 43 5.74 -1.74 -2.14
N SER A 44 5.96 -0.50 -2.54
CA SER A 44 7.32 0.00 -2.80
C SER A 44 8.12 0.17 -1.51
N ASP A 45 7.46 0.60 -0.43
CA ASP A 45 8.04 0.70 0.91
C ASP A 45 8.45 -0.68 1.44
N LEU A 46 7.61 -1.70 1.27
CA LEU A 46 7.93 -3.08 1.62
C LEU A 46 9.16 -3.62 0.86
N ARG A 47 9.25 -3.35 -0.44
CA ARG A 47 10.42 -3.74 -1.25
C ARG A 47 11.70 -3.10 -0.73
N ARG A 48 11.67 -1.79 -0.44
CA ARG A 48 12.81 -1.05 0.11
C ARG A 48 13.26 -1.60 1.47
N LEU A 49 12.30 -1.92 2.35
CA LEU A 49 12.60 -2.55 3.65
C LEU A 49 13.22 -3.95 3.47
N GLY A 50 12.76 -4.71 2.48
CA GLY A 50 13.37 -5.99 2.11
C GLY A 50 14.82 -5.86 1.65
N GLU A 51 15.10 -4.91 0.76
CA GLU A 51 16.45 -4.61 0.27
C GLU A 51 17.38 -4.16 1.40
N GLN A 52 16.90 -3.29 2.30
CA GLN A 52 17.65 -2.86 3.48
C GLN A 52 17.99 -4.04 4.41
N LYS A 53 17.03 -4.91 4.68
CA LYS A 53 17.25 -6.12 5.50
C LYS A 53 18.28 -7.05 4.86
N TYR A 54 18.19 -7.26 3.55
CA TYR A 54 19.16 -8.07 2.80
C TYR A 54 20.56 -7.48 2.88
N ASN A 55 20.73 -6.18 2.64
CA ASN A 55 22.02 -5.49 2.70
C ASN A 55 22.63 -5.52 4.12
N LEU A 56 21.81 -5.35 5.16
CA LEU A 56 22.25 -5.51 6.55
C LEU A 56 22.75 -6.93 6.82
N HIS A 57 22.03 -7.95 6.35
CA HIS A 57 22.45 -9.33 6.49
C HIS A 57 23.77 -9.60 5.77
N LEU A 58 23.97 -9.09 4.55
CA LEU A 58 25.25 -9.20 3.85
C LEU A 58 26.40 -8.53 4.62
N ASN A 59 26.21 -7.31 5.11
CA ASN A 59 27.25 -6.58 5.84
C ASN A 59 27.66 -7.28 7.14
N ASN A 60 26.72 -7.93 7.83
CA ASN A 60 26.99 -8.68 9.06
C ASN A 60 27.69 -10.04 8.81
N ASN A 61 27.75 -10.53 7.57
CA ASN A 61 28.41 -11.80 7.22
C ASN A 61 29.81 -11.62 6.62
N ILE A 62 30.29 -10.38 6.50
CA ILE A 62 31.63 -10.04 5.96
C ILE A 62 32.63 -9.71 7.10
N HIS A 63 32.17 -9.63 8.35
CA HIS A 63 32.98 -9.52 9.57
C HIS A 63 32.90 -10.80 10.41
#